data_AF-A0A441TVG4-F1
#
_entry.id   AF-A0A441TVG4-F1
#
_cell.length_a   1.000
_cell.length_b   1.000
_cell.length_c   1.000
_cell.angle_alpha   90.00
_cell.angle_beta   90.00
_cell.angle_gamma   90.00
#
_symmetry.space_group_name_H-M   'P 1'
#
loop_
_entity.id
_entity.type
_entity.pdbx_description
1 polymer ?
#
loop_
_entity_poly.entity_id
_entity_poly.type
_entity_poly.pdbx_seq_one_letter_code
_entity_poly.pdbx_strand_id
1 'polypeptide(L)'
;MGLNIHLVEYLVVSTFIGGLLTLAILVYRKSPLAAVTSHNPFLRHFADETSGVPYGIALGIGGLLTFPDSPLMAWALARLAA
;
A
#
# COMPACT_ATOMS: atom_id res chain seq x y z
N MET A 1 20.44 17.89 -5.76
CA MET A 1 19.89 16.88 -6.68
C MET A 1 19.10 15.89 -5.84
N GLY A 2 17.82 15.66 -6.15
CA GLY A 2 16.89 14.85 -5.32
C GLY A 2 16.96 13.33 -5.55
N LEU A 3 17.94 12.85 -6.32
CA LEU A 3 18.21 11.43 -6.49
C LEU A 3 19.25 11.00 -5.46
N ASN A 4 18.79 10.61 -4.28
CA ASN A 4 19.60 10.17 -3.15
C ASN A 4 19.33 8.69 -2.82
N ILE A 5 20.20 8.08 -2.02
CA ILE A 5 20.09 6.65 -1.65
C ILE A 5 18.75 6.31 -0.98
N HIS A 6 18.20 7.22 -0.17
CA HIS A 6 16.89 7.01 0.47
C HIS A 6 15.73 6.95 -0.53
N LEU A 7 15.85 7.61 -1.69
CA LEU A 7 14.85 7.46 -2.76
C LEU A 7 14.90 6.06 -3.36
N VAL A 8 16.10 5.52 -3.59
CA VAL A 8 16.26 4.14 -4.08
C VAL A 8 15.68 3.15 -3.07
N GLU A 9 15.97 3.34 -1.78
CA GLU A 9 15.42 2.53 -0.70
C GLU A 9 13.89 2.58 -0.70
N TYR A 10 13.30 3.79 -0.79
CA TYR A 10 11.85 3.97 -0.84
C TYR A 10 11.22 3.27 -2.04
N LEU A 11 11.82 3.40 -3.22
CA LEU A 11 11.32 2.75 -4.43
C LEU A 11 11.38 1.23 -4.31
N VAL A 12 12.50 0.68 -3.82
CA VAL A 12 12.66 -0.76 -3.62
C VAL A 12 11.59 -1.28 -2.65
N VAL A 13 11.49 -0.69 -1.46
CA VAL A 13 10.51 -1.14 -0.44
C VAL A 13 9.07 -1.00 -0.97
N SER A 14 8.73 0.13 -1.58
CA SER A 14 7.39 0.38 -2.12
C SER A 14 7.03 -0.57 -3.26
N THR A 15 7.97 -0.88 -4.16
CA THR A 15 7.74 -1.84 -5.25
C THR A 15 7.60 -3.26 -4.73
N PHE A 16 8.40 -3.68 -3.73
CA PHE A 16 8.24 -5.00 -3.12
C PHE A 16 6.87 -5.15 -2.44
N ILE A 17 6.46 -4.17 -1.64
CA ILE A 17 5.17 -4.19 -0.96
C ILE A 17 4.01 -4.10 -1.97
N GLY A 18 4.12 -3.22 -2.97
CA GLY A 18 3.12 -3.07 -4.02
C GLY A 18 2.97 -4.31 -4.89
N GLY A 19 4.07 -4.95 -5.25
CA GLY A 19 4.08 -6.21 -5.97
C GLY A 19 3.42 -7.33 -5.17
N LEU A 20 3.79 -7.48 -3.90
CA LEU A 20 3.18 -8.47 -3.01
C LEU A 20 1.67 -8.24 -2.84
N LEU A 21 1.26 -6.99 -2.64
CA LEU A 21 -0.16 -6.61 -2.53
C LEU A 21 -0.93 -6.90 -3.82
N THR A 22 -0.34 -6.60 -4.97
CA THR A 22 -0.94 -6.90 -6.29
C THR A 22 -1.15 -8.40 -6.46
N LEU A 23 -0.13 -9.21 -6.14
CA LEU A 23 -0.24 -10.67 -6.21
C LEU A 23 -1.32 -11.19 -5.26
N ALA A 24 -1.38 -10.68 -4.02
CA ALA A 24 -2.41 -11.05 -3.05
C ALA A 24 -3.82 -10.74 -3.56
N ILE A 25 -4.02 -9.57 -4.18
CA ILE A 25 -5.32 -9.18 -4.77
C ILE A 25 -5.68 -10.07 -5.96
N LEU A 26 -4.74 -10.38 -6.85
CA LEU A 26 -4.99 -11.28 -7.97
C LEU A 26 -5.38 -12.68 -7.51
N VAL A 27 -4.74 -13.21 -6.46
CA VAL A 27 -5.11 -14.49 -5.84
C VAL A 27 -6.50 -14.40 -5.22
N TYR A 28 -6.81 -13.32 -4.52
CA TYR A 28 -8.12 -13.09 -3.92
C TYR A 28 -9.24 -13.03 -4.97
N ARG A 29 -9.04 -12.30 -6.08
CA ARG A 29 -10.00 -12.20 -7.20
C ARG A 29 -10.34 -13.55 -7.82
N LYS A 30 -9.36 -14.46 -7.91
CA LYS A 30 -9.54 -15.81 -8.46
C LYS A 30 -10.11 -16.82 -7.47
N SER A 31 -10.28 -16.44 -6.20
CA SER A 31 -10.76 -17.33 -5.15
C SER A 31 -12.30 -17.28 -5.03
N PRO A 32 -12.97 -18.39 -4.67
CA PRO A 32 -14.40 -18.38 -4.32
C PRO A 32 -14.75 -17.41 -3.18
N LEU A 33 -13.74 -16.96 -2.41
CA LEU A 33 -13.89 -15.89 -1.42
C LEU A 33 -14.40 -14.59 -2.03
N ALA A 34 -13.98 -14.23 -3.26
CA ALA A 34 -14.50 -13.06 -3.95
C ALA A 34 -16.02 -13.10 -4.15
N ALA A 35 -16.58 -14.30 -4.39
CA ALA A 35 -18.02 -14.50 -4.54
C ALA A 35 -18.77 -14.41 -3.19
N VAL A 36 -18.19 -14.95 -2.11
CA VAL A 36 -18.79 -14.93 -0.77
C VAL A 36 -18.77 -13.53 -0.16
N THR A 37 -17.70 -12.78 -0.37
CA THR A 37 -17.49 -11.47 0.24
C THR A 37 -18.13 -10.31 -0.54
N SER A 38 -18.88 -10.62 -1.61
CA SER A 38 -19.62 -9.64 -2.43
C SER A 38 -20.59 -8.74 -1.63
N HIS A 39 -21.04 -9.20 -0.46
CA HIS A 39 -21.93 -8.43 0.43
C HIS A 39 -21.22 -7.28 1.17
N ASN A 40 -19.88 -7.27 1.26
CA ASN A 40 -19.15 -6.17 1.87
C ASN A 40 -18.67 -5.20 0.77
N PRO A 41 -19.15 -3.94 0.74
CA PRO A 41 -18.83 -3.00 -0.33
C PRO A 41 -17.33 -2.72 -0.49
N PHE A 42 -16.54 -2.81 0.57
CA PHE A 42 -15.09 -2.60 0.53
C PHE A 42 -14.36 -3.78 -0.13
N LEU A 43 -14.73 -5.00 0.24
CA LEU A 43 -14.13 -6.23 -0.28
C LEU A 43 -14.63 -6.58 -1.67
N ARG A 44 -15.86 -6.15 -2.01
CA ARG A 44 -16.38 -6.14 -3.37
C ARG A 44 -15.55 -5.25 -4.29
N HIS A 45 -15.08 -4.09 -3.81
CA HIS A 45 -14.19 -3.22 -4.59
C HIS A 45 -12.83 -3.88 -4.89
N PHE A 46 -12.30 -4.71 -3.98
CA PHE A 46 -11.09 -5.49 -4.26
C PHE A 46 -11.32 -6.69 -5.18
N ALA A 47 -12.50 -7.30 -5.07
CA ALA A 47 -12.92 -8.41 -5.92
C ALA A 47 -13.23 -7.97 -7.36
N ASP A 48 -13.62 -6.71 -7.57
CA ASP A 48 -13.94 -6.16 -8.89
C ASP A 48 -12.68 -6.03 -9.75
N GLU A 49 -12.68 -6.69 -10.90
CA GLU A 49 -11.56 -6.68 -11.85
C GLU A 49 -11.34 -5.29 -12.48
N THR A 50 -12.38 -4.44 -12.50
CA THR A 50 -12.30 -3.07 -13.03
C THR A 50 -11.70 -2.08 -12.04
N SER A 51 -11.63 -2.45 -10.76
CA SER A 51 -10.99 -1.62 -9.75
C SER A 51 -9.47 -1.75 -9.81
N GLY A 52 -8.76 -0.63 -9.67
CA GLY A 52 -7.30 -0.61 -9.61
C GLY A 52 -6.75 -1.24 -8.33
N VAL A 53 -5.47 -1.56 -8.33
CA VAL A 53 -4.74 -1.96 -7.11
C VAL A 53 -4.58 -0.72 -6.22
N PRO A 54 -4.79 -0.84 -4.89
CA PRO A 54 -4.64 0.27 -3.94
C PRO A 54 -3.15 0.58 -3.70
N TYR A 55 -2.48 1.17 -4.69
CA TYR A 55 -1.07 1.55 -4.61
C TYR A 55 -0.79 2.55 -3.47
N GLY A 56 -1.78 3.33 -3.04
CA GLY A 56 -1.66 4.20 -1.88
C GLY A 56 -1.27 3.47 -0.60
N ILE A 57 -1.72 2.21 -0.42
CA ILE A 57 -1.32 1.39 0.72
C ILE A 57 0.17 1.03 0.62
N ALA A 58 0.60 0.57 -0.56
CA ALA A 58 1.99 0.20 -0.80
C ALA A 58 2.95 1.39 -0.62
N LEU A 59 2.61 2.54 -1.21
CA LEU A 59 3.40 3.77 -1.10
C LEU A 59 3.40 4.34 0.32
N GLY A 60 2.27 4.23 1.04
CA GLY A 60 2.15 4.67 2.42
C GLY A 60 3.01 3.84 3.36
N ILE A 61 2.93 2.52 3.27
CA ILE A 61 3.80 1.63 4.07
C ILE A 61 5.27 1.84 3.69
N GLY A 62 5.58 1.92 2.39
CA GLY A 62 6.93 2.19 1.93
C GLY A 62 7.50 3.48 2.54
N GLY A 63 6.70 4.55 2.59
CA GLY A 63 7.10 5.85 3.15
C GLY A 63 7.29 5.83 4.66
N LEU A 64 6.42 5.12 5.38
CA LEU A 64 6.54 4.91 6.83
C LEU A 64 7.82 4.13 7.20
N LEU A 65 8.18 3.14 6.39
CA LEU A 65 9.35 2.29 6.65
C LEU A 65 10.68 2.98 6.28
N THR A 66 10.72 3.80 5.23
CA THR A 66 11.96 4.43 4.76
C THR A 66 12.22 5.83 5.28
N PHE A 67 11.19 6.56 5.74
CA PHE A 67 11.36 7.91 6.27
C PHE A 67 10.82 8.10 7.71
N PRO A 68 11.00 7.16 8.64
CA PRO A 68 10.44 7.27 9.98
C PRO A 68 10.99 8.48 10.74
N ASP A 69 12.29 8.76 10.61
CA ASP A 69 13.00 9.82 11.34
C ASP A 69 13.01 11.16 10.58
N SER A 70 12.32 11.25 9.44
CA SER A 70 12.26 12.52 8.72
C SER A 70 11.50 13.56 9.57
N PRO A 71 11.95 14.83 9.63
CA PRO A 71 11.30 15.85 10.47
C PRO A 71 9.80 16.01 10.17
N LEU A 72 9.41 15.85 8.90
CA LEU A 72 8.02 15.90 8.47
C LEU A 72 7.21 14.68 8.95
N MET A 73 7.78 13.47 8.86
CA MET A 73 7.12 12.26 9.36
C MET A 73 6.95 12.30 10.87
N ALA A 74 8.00 12.69 11.61
CA ALA A 74 7.94 12.85 13.05
C ALA A 74 6.87 13.87 13.47
N TRP A 75 6.80 15.02 12.78
CA TRP A 75 5.75 16.01 12.99
C TRP A 75 4.35 15.46 12.73
N ALA A 76 4.17 14.74 11.62
CA ALA A 76 2.88 14.16 11.25
C ALA A 76 2.42 13.10 12.27
N LEU A 77 3.34 12.23 12.70
CA LEU A 77 3.05 11.17 13.67
C LEU A 77 2.73 11.74 15.05
N ALA A 78 3.46 12.77 15.47
CA ALA A 78 3.16 13.51 16.70
C ALA A 78 1.77 14.15 16.66
N ARG A 79 1.35 14.68 15.50
CA ARG A 79 0.02 15.27 15.33
C ARG A 79 -1.11 14.23 15.33
N LEU A 80 -0.83 13.03 14.83
CA LEU A 80 -1.76 11.89 14.81
C LEU A 80 -1.99 11.29 16.20
N ALA A 81 -0.98 11.36 17.07
CA ALA A 81 -1.05 10.84 18.43
C ALA A 81 -1.69 11.81 19.45
N ALA A 82 -2.02 13.04 19.03
CA ALA A 82 -2.56 14.12 19.86
C ALA A 82 -4.06 14.37 19.59
#